data_AF-A0A433YFD7-F1
#
_entry.id   AF-A0A433YFD7-F1
#
_cell.length_a   1.000
_cell.length_b   1.000
_cell.length_c   1.000
_cell.angle_alpha   90.00
_cell.angle_beta   90.00
_cell.angle_gamma   90.00
#
_symmetry.space_group_name_H-M   'P 1'
#
loop_
_entity.id
_entity.type
_entity.pdbx_description
1 polymer ?
#
loop_
_entity_poly.entity_id
_entity_poly.type
_entity_poly.pdbx_seq_one_letter_code
_entity_poly.pdbx_strand_id
1 'polypeptide(L)' 'MHNGVNHVEYELKGSGGARISLAVSNLIYITKNGNPLVLDDQETLWFSDNNPAGSYEFVIRTKAKLKYKATLDWVPTP' A
#
# COMPACT_ATOMS: atom_id res chain seq x y z
N MET A 1 16.30 -0.27 -4.95
CA MET A 1 16.15 -1.65 -5.47
C MET A 1 16.07 -2.61 -4.30
N HIS A 2 15.04 -3.45 -4.26
CA HIS A 2 14.96 -4.59 -3.34
C HIS A 2 14.93 -5.84 -4.21
N ASN A 3 15.85 -6.78 -3.99
CA ASN A 3 16.01 -8.00 -4.80
C ASN A 3 16.16 -7.75 -6.33
N GLY A 4 16.82 -6.66 -6.73
CA GLY A 4 17.03 -6.31 -8.15
C GLY A 4 15.81 -5.69 -8.84
N VAL A 5 14.73 -5.41 -8.11
CA VAL A 5 13.51 -4.80 -8.64
C VAL A 5 13.36 -3.37 -8.11
N ASN A 6 13.02 -2.45 -9.01
CA ASN A 6 12.66 -1.08 -8.65
C ASN A 6 11.26 -1.06 -8.03
N HIS A 7 11.10 -0.19 -7.04
CA HIS A 7 9.85 -0.01 -6.32
C HIS A 7 9.57 1.47 -6.23
N VAL A 8 8.30 1.83 -6.41
CA VAL A 8 7.77 3.15 -6.08
C VAL A 8 7.10 3.07 -4.71
N GLU A 9 7.36 4.06 -3.88
CA GLU A 9 6.74 4.16 -2.56
C GLU A 9 5.51 5.07 -2.58
N TYR A 10 4.43 4.60 -1.97
CA TYR A 10 3.18 5.35 -1.84
C TYR A 10 2.79 5.55 -0.38
N GLU A 11 2.38 6.78 -0.05
CA GLU A 11 1.78 7.09 1.24
C GLU A 11 0.25 6.96 1.20
N LEU A 12 -0.34 6.40 2.26
CA LEU A 12 -1.78 6.47 2.46
C LEU A 12 -2.13 7.79 3.17
N LYS A 13 -3.00 8.60 2.56
CA LYS A 13 -3.54 9.82 3.17
C LYS A 13 -5.01 9.63 3.51
N GLY A 14 -5.36 9.83 4.78
CA GLY A 14 -6.73 9.85 5.25
C GLY A 14 -7.47 11.14 4.88
N SER A 15 -8.76 11.19 5.21
CA SER A 15 -9.56 12.42 5.12
C SER A 15 -8.89 13.54 5.91
N GLY A 16 -8.65 14.69 5.28
CA GLY A 16 -7.94 15.83 5.89
C GLY A 16 -6.43 15.82 5.67
N GLY A 17 -5.88 14.89 4.87
CA GLY A 17 -4.48 14.88 4.46
C GLY A 17 -3.52 14.27 5.48
N ALA A 18 -4.02 13.77 6.62
CA ALA A 18 -3.21 13.07 7.61
C ALA A 18 -2.62 11.79 7.00
N ARG A 19 -1.30 11.61 7.12
CA ARG A 19 -0.61 10.38 6.73
C ARG A 19 -1.00 9.25 7.68
N ILE A 20 -1.31 8.09 7.10
CA ILE A 20 -1.63 6.86 7.82
C ILE A 20 -0.46 5.89 7.60
N SER A 21 0.26 5.54 8.68
CA SER A 21 1.37 4.60 8.60
C SER A 21 0.88 3.20 8.21
N LEU A 22 1.58 2.57 7.26
CA LEU A 22 1.32 1.19 6.84
C LEU A 22 2.14 0.14 7.61
N ALA A 23 2.89 0.55 8.63
CA ALA A 23 3.68 -0.37 9.43
C ALA A 23 2.79 -1.34 10.21
N VAL A 24 3.31 -2.56 10.45
CA VAL A 24 2.68 -3.63 11.23
C VAL A 24 2.31 -3.19 12.65
N SER A 25 2.99 -2.18 13.19
CA SER A 25 2.65 -1.57 14.47
C SER A 25 1.27 -0.91 14.46
N ASN A 26 0.81 -0.37 13.31
CA ASN A 26 -0.47 0.32 13.13
C ASN A 26 -1.55 -0.54 12.45
N LEU A 27 -1.17 -1.52 11.63
CA LEU A 27 -2.13 -2.29 10.82
C LEU A 27 -2.60 -3.61 11.46
N ILE A 28 -3.83 -3.99 11.14
CA ILE A 28 -4.36 -5.35 11.30
C ILE A 28 -4.17 -6.12 9.99
N TYR A 29 -4.52 -5.50 8.85
CA TYR A 29 -4.29 -6.07 7.53
C TYR A 29 -4.26 -4.98 6.45
N ILE A 30 -3.66 -5.35 5.32
CA ILE A 30 -3.82 -4.70 4.01
C ILE A 30 -4.08 -5.79 2.97
N THR A 31 -4.99 -5.53 2.03
CA THR A 31 -5.17 -6.36 0.84
C THR A 31 -4.92 -5.55 -0.42
N LYS A 32 -4.45 -6.22 -1.49
CA LYS A 32 -4.31 -5.73 -2.85
C LYS A 32 -5.19 -6.59 -3.76
N ASN A 33 -6.24 -6.00 -4.34
CA ASN A 33 -7.26 -6.71 -5.14
C ASN A 33 -7.80 -7.95 -4.40
N GLY A 34 -8.06 -7.82 -3.10
CA GLY A 34 -8.55 -8.90 -2.25
C GLY A 34 -7.46 -9.86 -1.72
N ASN A 35 -6.24 -9.84 -2.25
CA ASN A 35 -5.15 -10.69 -1.78
C ASN A 35 -4.41 -10.02 -0.61
N PRO A 36 -4.18 -10.70 0.52
CA PRO A 36 -3.47 -10.12 1.65
C PRO A 36 -1.99 -9.86 1.29
N LEU A 37 -1.45 -8.74 1.77
CA LEU A 37 0.00 -8.52 1.75
C LEU A 37 0.59 -8.89 3.11
N VAL A 38 1.88 -9.22 3.10
CA VAL A 38 2.66 -9.37 4.32
C VAL A 38 2.89 -7.98 4.91
N LEU A 39 2.60 -7.83 6.20
CA LEU A 39 2.90 -6.61 6.93
C LEU A 39 4.36 -6.63 7.39
N ASP A 40 5.03 -5.48 7.25
CA ASP A 40 6.40 -5.25 7.71
C ASP A 40 6.47 -3.95 8.53
N ASP A 41 7.67 -3.48 8.84
CA ASP A 41 7.89 -2.25 9.61
C ASP A 41 7.84 -0.98 8.74
N GLN A 42 7.55 -1.08 7.44
CA GLN A 42 7.54 0.04 6.52
C GLN A 42 6.28 0.88 6.66
N GLU A 43 6.44 2.20 6.69
CA GLU A 43 5.31 3.12 6.82
C GLU A 43 4.61 3.44 5.49
N THR A 44 5.24 3.09 4.37
CA THR A 44 4.79 3.33 2.99
C THR A 44 4.54 2.00 2.27
N LEU A 45 3.77 2.04 1.19
CA LEU A 45 3.54 0.89 0.34
C LEU A 45 4.67 0.81 -0.69
N TRP A 46 5.45 -0.26 -0.66
CA TRP A 46 6.42 -0.57 -1.71
C TRP A 46 5.72 -1.27 -2.87
N PHE A 47 5.53 -0.55 -3.97
CA PHE A 47 4.86 -1.06 -5.16
C PHE A 47 5.90 -1.35 -6.24
N SER A 48 6.05 -2.63 -6.58
CA SER A 48 7.04 -3.08 -7.58
C SER A 48 6.71 -2.61 -9.00
N ASP A 49 7.73 -2.15 -9.74
CA ASP A 49 7.59 -1.74 -11.14
C ASP A 49 7.23 -2.88 -12.09
N ASN A 50 7.48 -4.13 -11.67
CA ASN A 50 7.11 -5.33 -12.43
C ASN A 50 5.61 -5.62 -12.41
N ASN A 51 4.83 -4.89 -11.60
CA ASN A 51 3.38 -5.02 -11.63
C ASN A 51 2.85 -4.55 -12.99
N PRO A 52 1.94 -5.30 -13.64
CA PRO A 52 1.33 -4.86 -14.89
C PRO A 52 0.57 -3.54 -14.69
N ALA A 53 0.52 -2.74 -15.74
CA ALA A 53 -0.33 -1.54 -15.77
C ALA A 53 -1.78 -1.91 -15.42
N GLY A 54 -2.43 -1.08 -14.62
CA GLY A 54 -3.81 -1.32 -14.22
C GLY A 54 -4.20 -0.66 -12.91
N SER A 55 -5.46 -0.85 -12.54
CA SER A 55 -6.04 -0.33 -11.30
C SER A 55 -5.92 -1.36 -10.18
N TYR A 56 -5.38 -0.94 -9.04
CA TYR A 56 -5.20 -1.77 -7.86
C TYR A 56 -5.98 -1.21 -6.68
N GLU A 57 -6.94 -1.99 -6.20
CA GLU A 57 -7.69 -1.68 -5.00
C GLU A 57 -6.92 -2.13 -3.76
N PHE A 58 -6.77 -1.22 -2.80
CA PHE A 58 -6.23 -1.50 -1.49
C PHE A 58 -7.28 -1.33 -0.41
N VAL A 59 -7.44 -2.34 0.44
CA VAL A 59 -8.30 -2.27 1.63
C VAL A 59 -7.43 -2.44 2.87
N ILE A 60 -7.46 -1.42 3.73
CA ILE A 60 -6.60 -1.33 4.92
C ILE A 60 -7.47 -1.32 6.17
N ARG A 61 -7.06 -2.06 7.19
CA ARG A 61 -7.65 -2.03 8.53
C ARG A 61 -6.57 -1.70 9.54
N THR A 62 -6.78 -0.65 10.34
CA THR A 62 -5.86 -0.28 11.42
C THR A 62 -6.25 -0.92 12.74
N LYS A 63 -5.30 -1.01 13.68
CA LYS A 63 -5.54 -1.46 15.06
C LYS A 63 -6.47 -0.52 15.83
N ALA A 64 -6.49 0.77 15.47
CA ALA A 64 -7.48 1.75 15.92
C ALA A 64 -8.89 1.50 15.36
N LYS A 65 -9.12 0.37 14.69
CA LYS A 65 -10.40 -0.02 14.11
C LYS A 65 -10.92 1.02 13.11
N LEU A 66 -10.03 1.67 12.35
CA LEU A 66 -10.38 2.44 11.15
C LEU A 66 -10.21 1.57 9.89
N LYS A 67 -11.00 1.86 8.85
CA LYS A 67 -10.95 1.15 7.56
C LYS A 67 -10.75 2.17 6.46
N TYR A 68 -9.79 1.92 5.59
CA TYR A 68 -9.50 2.74 4.42
C TYR A 68 -9.64 1.91 3.16
N LYS A 69 -10.07 2.58 2.09
CA LYS A 69 -10.11 2.04 0.74
C LYS A 69 -9.42 3.04 -0.17
N ALA A 70 -8.45 2.59 -0.94
CA ALA A 70 -7.71 3.41 -1.89
C ALA A 70 -7.56 2.66 -3.21
N THR A 71 -7.47 3.40 -4.30
CA THR A 71 -7.22 2.85 -5.64
C THR A 71 -5.94 3.48 -6.16
N LEU A 72 -5.02 2.66 -6.65
CA LEU A 72 -3.82 3.09 -7.35
C LEU A 72 -3.96 2.71 -8.83
N ASP A 73 -4.04 3.72 -9.70
CA ASP A 73 -3.97 3.54 -11.14
C ASP A 73 -2.50 3.56 -11.55
N TRP A 74 -1.93 2.37 -11.72
CA TRP A 74 -0.51 2.17 -11.98
C TRP A 74 -0.18 2.14 -13.47
N VAL A 75 0.87 2.86 -13.84
CA VAL A 75 1.49 2.81 -15.16
C VAL A 75 2.99 2.59 -14.95
N PRO A 76 3.56 1.44 -15.36
CA PRO A 76 5.00 1.21 -15.28
C PRO A 76 5.77 2.30 -16.02
N THR A 77 6.83 2.81 -15.40
CA THR A 77 7.78 3.64 -16.13
C THR A 77 8.54 2.76 -17.14
N PRO A 78 8.68 3.20 -18.41
CA PRO A 78 9.38 2.45 -19.44
C PRO A 78 10.88 2.26 -19.16
#